data_AF-A0A520HHH4-F1
#
_entry.id   AF-A0A520HHH4-F1
#
_cell.length_a   1.000
_cell.length_b   1.000
_cell.length_c   1.000
_cell.angle_alpha   90.00
_cell.angle_beta   90.00
_cell.angle_gamma   90.00
#
_symmetry.space_group_name_H-M   'P 1'
#
loop_
_entity.id
_entity.type
_entity.pdbx_description
1 polymer ?
#
loop_
_entity_poly.entity_id
_entity_poly.type
_entity_poly.pdbx_seq_one_letter_code
_entity_poly.pdbx_strand_id
1 'polypeptide(L)'
;MTALRRTPLRTPDGRYIVVRGRLWRTANPGLAESDRAALVQELMQARRAVGVAKRGGDADGEAAAHRRVDAAKIALGERGPVWWTDGAPDLNRHMARTTCYAEWFGAVSDA
;
A
#
# COMPACT_ATOMS: atom_id res chain seq x y z
N MET A 1 13.48 -6.91 21.68
CA MET A 1 14.16 -7.27 20.42
C MET A 1 13.40 -6.68 19.25
N THR A 2 13.79 -5.48 18.81
CA THR A 2 13.18 -4.84 17.63
C THR A 2 13.59 -5.64 16.40
N ALA A 3 12.64 -6.33 15.75
CA ALA A 3 12.90 -7.00 14.48
C ALA A 3 13.49 -5.98 13.50
N LEU A 4 14.63 -6.28 12.87
CA LEU A 4 15.15 -5.50 11.75
C LEU A 4 13.99 -5.39 10.74
N ARG A 5 13.52 -4.16 10.47
CA ARG A 5 12.55 -3.92 9.40
C ARG A 5 13.25 -4.24 8.08
N ARG A 6 13.07 -5.46 7.57
CA ARG A 6 13.42 -5.76 6.18
C ARG A 6 12.57 -4.85 5.29
N THR A 7 13.24 -4.03 4.49
CA THR A 7 12.58 -3.28 3.43
C THR A 7 11.89 -4.28 2.51
N PRO A 8 10.59 -4.13 2.24
CA PRO A 8 9.89 -5.01 1.31
C PRO A 8 10.55 -4.97 -0.07
N LEU A 9 10.65 -6.12 -0.72
CA LEU A 9 11.09 -6.22 -2.11
C LEU A 9 10.21 -5.31 -2.98
N ARG A 10 10.82 -4.56 -3.89
CA ARG A 10 10.14 -3.58 -4.77
C ARG A 10 10.37 -3.95 -6.23
N THR A 11 9.34 -3.82 -7.06
CA THR A 11 9.43 -4.07 -8.50
C THR A 11 10.46 -3.15 -9.16
N PRO A 12 11.07 -3.54 -10.30
CA PRO A 12 12.10 -2.73 -10.96
C PRO A 12 11.62 -1.33 -11.36
N ASP A 13 10.34 -1.20 -11.72
CA ASP A 13 9.70 0.08 -12.05
C ASP A 13 9.21 0.87 -10.82
N GLY A 14 9.41 0.33 -9.62
CA GLY A 14 9.06 0.97 -8.37
C GLY A 14 7.57 1.02 -8.02
N ARG A 15 6.68 0.52 -8.90
CA ARG A 15 5.22 0.64 -8.76
C ARG A 15 4.63 -0.16 -7.61
N TYR A 16 5.25 -1.29 -7.26
CA TYR A 16 4.75 -2.22 -6.28
C TYR A 16 5.84 -2.65 -5.31
N ILE A 17 5.44 -2.91 -4.06
CA ILE A 17 6.18 -3.78 -3.17
C ILE A 17 5.56 -5.17 -3.17
N VAL A 18 6.35 -6.19 -2.83
CA VAL A 18 5.90 -7.56 -2.70
C VAL A 18 5.80 -7.93 -1.22
N VAL A 19 4.61 -8.34 -0.79
CA VAL A 19 4.36 -8.85 0.56
C VAL A 19 3.69 -10.21 0.44
N ARG A 20 4.37 -11.27 0.90
CA ARG A 20 3.91 -12.67 0.80
C ARG A 20 3.56 -13.05 -0.65
N GLY A 21 4.43 -12.69 -1.60
CA GLY A 21 4.25 -12.94 -3.04
C GLY A 21 3.16 -12.09 -3.73
N ARG A 22 2.45 -11.23 -2.99
CA ARG A 22 1.41 -10.36 -3.52
C ARG A 22 1.91 -8.94 -3.72
N LEU A 23 1.57 -8.35 -4.86
CA LEU A 23 1.87 -6.97 -5.21
C LEU A 23 0.99 -6.02 -4.38
N TRP A 24 1.60 -4.98 -3.84
CA TRP A 24 0.92 -3.86 -3.21
C TRP A 24 1.46 -2.58 -3.80
N ARG A 25 0.58 -1.80 -4.44
CA ARG A 25 0.98 -0.54 -5.07
C ARG A 25 1.59 0.40 -4.04
N THR A 26 2.69 1.03 -4.42
CA THR A 26 3.36 2.05 -3.60
C THR A 26 2.63 3.38 -3.69
N ALA A 27 2.87 4.23 -2.69
CA ALA A 27 2.49 5.63 -2.79
C ALA A 27 3.10 6.29 -4.04
N ASN A 28 2.39 7.27 -4.59
CA ASN A 28 2.82 8.07 -5.72
C ASN A 28 4.14 8.79 -5.37
N PRO A 29 5.26 8.49 -6.06
CA PRO A 29 6.54 9.14 -5.78
C PRO A 29 6.57 10.62 -6.17
N GLY A 30 5.61 11.10 -6.97
CA GLY A 30 5.48 12.51 -7.34
C GLY A 30 4.78 13.40 -6.30
N LEU A 31 4.36 12.86 -5.16
CA LEU A 31 3.84 13.68 -4.06
C LEU A 31 4.96 14.51 -3.42
N ALA A 32 4.67 15.76 -3.09
CA ALA A 32 5.55 16.55 -2.23
C ALA A 32 5.73 15.84 -0.88
N GLU A 33 6.94 15.88 -0.31
CA GLU A 33 7.22 15.14 0.93
C GLU A 33 6.32 15.60 2.09
N SER A 34 5.96 16.88 2.15
CA SER A 34 5.01 17.41 3.13
C SER A 34 3.63 16.77 3.01
N ASP A 35 3.13 16.64 1.78
CA ASP A 35 1.80 16.08 1.50
C ASP A 35 1.81 14.58 1.79
N ARG A 36 2.88 13.90 1.37
CA ARG A 36 3.10 12.49 1.68
C ARG A 36 3.14 12.26 3.19
N ALA A 37 3.86 13.08 3.94
CA ALA A 37 3.94 12.99 5.39
C ALA A 37 2.57 13.21 6.05
N ALA A 38 1.84 14.24 5.64
CA ALA A 38 0.49 14.54 6.15
C ALA A 38 -0.49 13.38 5.89
N LEU A 39 -0.48 12.81 4.68
CA LEU A 39 -1.33 11.68 4.31
C LEU A 39 -0.95 10.39 5.06
N VAL A 40 0.34 10.15 5.28
CA VAL A 40 0.79 9.04 6.13
C VAL A 40 0.30 9.22 7.57
N GLN A 41 0.37 10.44 8.11
CA GLN A 41 -0.16 10.73 9.44
C GLN A 41 -1.67 10.48 9.52
N GLU A 42 -2.46 10.95 8.54
CA GLU A 42 -3.89 10.69 8.48
C GLU A 42 -4.20 9.19 8.38
N LEU A 43 -3.46 8.45 7.55
CA LEU A 43 -3.61 7.00 7.43
C LEU A 43 -3.35 6.28 8.76
N MET A 44 -2.32 6.69 9.52
CA MET A 44 -2.03 6.09 10.82
C MET A 44 -3.07 6.46 11.87
N GLN A 45 -3.59 7.69 11.85
CA GLN A 45 -4.70 8.12 12.70
C GLN A 45 -5.97 7.30 12.42
N ALA A 46 -6.34 7.15 11.15
CA ALA A 46 -7.49 6.37 10.73
C ALA A 46 -7.37 4.89 11.14
N ARG A 47 -6.18 4.27 10.98
CA ARG A 47 -5.93 2.89 11.44
C ARG A 47 -6.07 2.74 12.96
N ARG A 48 -5.59 3.72 13.73
CA ARG A 48 -5.78 3.72 15.19
C ARG A 48 -7.27 3.81 15.55
N ALA A 49 -8.03 4.65 14.85
CA ALA A 49 -9.48 4.78 15.04
C ALA A 49 -10.22 3.47 14.77
N VAL A 50 -9.85 2.71 13.72
CA VAL A 50 -10.40 1.36 13.48
C VAL A 50 -10.19 0.46 14.70
N GLY A 51 -8.97 0.45 15.27
CA GLY A 51 -8.66 -0.36 16.44
C GLY A 51 -9.44 0.07 17.69
N VAL A 52 -9.66 1.38 17.87
CA VAL A 52 -10.47 1.92 18.97
C VAL A 52 -11.93 1.52 18.83
N ALA A 53 -12.53 1.75 17.67
CA ALA A 53 -13.93 1.41 17.40
C ALA A 53 -14.21 -0.09 17.59
N LYS A 54 -13.32 -0.96 17.08
CA LYS A 54 -13.41 -2.42 17.28
C LYS A 54 -13.44 -2.83 18.75
N ARG A 55 -12.57 -2.25 19.58
CA ARG A 55 -12.52 -2.57 21.02
C ARG A 55 -13.74 -2.03 21.76
N GLY A 56 -14.33 -0.93 21.28
CA GLY A 56 -15.53 -0.34 21.85
C GLY A 56 -16.85 -0.96 21.36
N GLY A 57 -16.81 -1.87 20.37
CA GLY A 57 -18.04 -2.39 19.73
C GLY A 57 -18.80 -1.34 18.90
N ASP A 58 -18.13 -0.25 18.51
CA ASP A 58 -18.72 0.85 17.73
C ASP A 58 -18.64 0.55 16.23
N ALA A 59 -19.71 -0.08 15.71
CA ALA A 59 -19.77 -0.48 14.29
C ALA A 59 -19.75 0.72 13.33
N ASP A 60 -20.42 1.82 13.67
CA ASP A 60 -20.48 3.02 12.84
C ASP A 60 -19.13 3.75 12.83
N GLY A 61 -18.49 3.85 13.99
CA GLY A 61 -17.13 4.36 14.12
C GLY A 61 -16.11 3.52 13.36
N GLU A 62 -16.26 2.18 13.37
CA GLU A 62 -15.40 1.29 12.57
C GLU A 62 -15.57 1.55 11.08
N ALA A 63 -16.82 1.62 10.60
CA ALA A 63 -17.12 1.90 9.20
C ALA A 63 -16.57 3.27 8.76
N ALA A 64 -16.73 4.30 9.59
CA ALA A 64 -16.18 5.63 9.35
C ALA A 64 -14.65 5.63 9.30
N ALA A 65 -13.99 4.93 10.22
CA ALA A 65 -12.54 4.82 10.24
C ALA A 65 -12.01 4.05 9.02
N HIS A 66 -12.70 2.99 8.57
CA HIS A 66 -12.35 2.29 7.34
C HIS A 66 -12.47 3.18 6.10
N ARG A 67 -13.50 4.03 6.00
CA ARG A 67 -13.63 5.02 4.91
C ARG A 67 -12.45 6.00 4.92
N ARG A 68 -12.03 6.48 6.09
CA ARG A 68 -10.85 7.36 6.21
C ARG A 68 -9.56 6.67 5.79
N VAL A 69 -9.38 5.39 6.15
CA VAL A 69 -8.23 4.60 5.68
C VAL A 69 -8.22 4.50 4.17
N ASP A 70 -9.37 4.27 3.54
CA ASP A 70 -9.46 4.15 2.09
C ASP A 70 -9.17 5.48 1.39
N ALA A 71 -9.78 6.59 1.86
CA ALA A 71 -9.53 7.93 1.36
C ALA A 71 -8.04 8.32 1.43
N ALA A 72 -7.39 8.08 2.57
CA ALA A 72 -5.96 8.36 2.72
C ALA A 72 -5.10 7.53 1.77
N LYS A 73 -5.46 6.25 1.52
CA LYS A 73 -4.74 5.39 0.57
C LYS A 73 -4.94 5.81 -0.88
N ILE A 74 -6.14 6.27 -1.24
CA ILE A 74 -6.40 6.82 -2.56
C ILE A 74 -5.57 8.10 -2.77
N ALA A 75 -5.56 9.00 -1.79
CA ALA A 75 -4.77 10.23 -1.85
C ALA A 75 -3.26 9.96 -1.93
N LEU A 76 -2.76 8.92 -1.23
CA LEU A 76 -1.37 8.47 -1.36
C LEU A 76 -1.07 7.84 -2.73
N GLY A 77 -2.07 7.46 -3.52
CA GLY A 77 -1.90 6.70 -4.75
C GLY A 77 -1.70 5.19 -4.55
N GLU A 78 -1.91 4.67 -3.33
CA GLU A 78 -1.84 3.23 -3.04
C GLU A 78 -3.10 2.48 -3.56
N ARG A 79 -4.19 3.21 -3.82
CA ARG A 79 -5.49 2.73 -4.32
C ARG A 79 -6.10 3.76 -5.28
N GLY A 80 -7.20 3.38 -5.93
CA GLY A 80 -7.87 4.24 -6.91
C GLY A 80 -7.11 4.28 -8.24
N PRO A 81 -7.25 5.37 -9.02
CA PRO A 81 -6.53 5.57 -10.26
C PRO A 81 -5.02 5.40 -10.10
N VAL A 82 -4.37 4.86 -11.12
CA VAL A 82 -2.91 4.70 -11.16
C VAL A 82 -2.24 6.07 -11.25
N TRP A 83 -1.03 6.20 -10.69
CA TRP A 83 -0.24 7.45 -10.77
C TRP A 83 0.73 7.49 -11.95
N TRP A 84 0.86 6.41 -12.72
CA TRP A 84 1.68 6.36 -13.93
C TRP A 84 0.86 6.64 -15.19
N THR A 85 1.52 7.15 -16.23
CA THR A 85 0.88 7.67 -17.45
C THR A 85 1.16 6.85 -18.72
N ASP A 86 1.95 5.80 -18.62
CA ASP A 86 2.37 4.97 -19.77
C ASP A 86 1.33 3.91 -20.19
N GLY A 87 0.13 3.93 -19.59
CA GLY A 87 -0.95 3.01 -19.93
C GLY A 87 -0.81 1.59 -19.38
N ALA A 88 0.22 1.31 -18.56
CA ALA A 88 0.36 -0.01 -17.94
C ALA A 88 -0.85 -0.33 -17.03
N PRO A 89 -1.31 -1.60 -16.98
CA PRO A 89 -2.45 -1.97 -16.15
C PRO A 89 -2.13 -1.88 -14.66
N ASP A 90 -3.16 -1.69 -13.84
CA ASP A 90 -3.06 -1.87 -12.40
C ASP A 90 -3.03 -3.35 -12.03
N LEU A 91 -1.95 -3.76 -11.37
CA LEU A 91 -1.72 -5.13 -10.88
C LEU A 91 -1.77 -5.19 -9.34
N ASN A 92 -2.29 -4.17 -8.68
CA ASN A 92 -2.40 -4.11 -7.23
C ASN A 92 -3.17 -5.32 -6.69
N ARG A 93 -2.60 -6.01 -5.70
CA ARG A 93 -3.09 -7.25 -5.08
C ARG A 93 -3.01 -8.52 -5.95
N HIS A 94 -2.46 -8.47 -7.15
CA HIS A 94 -2.14 -9.67 -7.93
C HIS A 94 -0.93 -10.41 -7.32
N MET A 95 -0.80 -11.71 -7.60
CA MET A 95 0.40 -12.45 -7.25
C MET A 95 1.51 -12.12 -8.25
N ALA A 96 2.71 -11.79 -7.77
CA ALA A 96 3.83 -11.41 -8.64
C ALA A 96 4.15 -12.49 -9.69
N ARG A 97 4.05 -13.77 -9.30
CA ARG A 97 4.25 -14.94 -10.18
C ARG A 97 3.24 -15.09 -11.32
N THR A 98 2.15 -14.31 -11.34
CA THR A 98 1.10 -14.37 -12.36
C THR A 98 0.97 -13.06 -13.13
N THR A 99 2.00 -12.21 -13.12
CA THR A 99 2.03 -10.94 -13.84
C THR A 99 3.30 -10.80 -14.67
N CYS A 100 3.49 -9.66 -15.34
CA CYS A 100 4.74 -9.31 -16.02
C CYS A 100 5.96 -9.27 -15.09
N TYR A 101 5.78 -9.34 -13.76
CA TYR A 101 6.87 -9.41 -12.80
C TYR A 101 7.30 -10.84 -12.45
N ALA A 102 6.73 -11.88 -13.07
CA ALA A 102 6.95 -13.27 -12.68
C ALA A 102 8.41 -13.72 -12.78
N GLU A 103 9.07 -13.47 -13.92
CA GLU A 103 10.46 -13.86 -14.14
C GLU A 103 11.41 -13.16 -13.17
N TRP A 104 11.27 -11.82 -13.04
CA TRP A 104 12.02 -11.04 -12.08
C TRP A 104 11.79 -11.55 -10.64
N PHE A 105 10.54 -11.81 -10.26
CA PHE A 105 10.21 -12.25 -8.91
C PHE A 105 10.80 -13.63 -8.60
N GLY A 106 10.82 -14.55 -9.57
CA GLY A 106 11.49 -15.84 -9.44
C GLY A 106 12.99 -15.67 -9.19
N ALA A 107 13.67 -14.91 -10.05
CA ALA A 107 15.12 -14.70 -9.95
C ALA A 107 15.58 -14.10 -8.61
N VAL A 108 14.78 -13.20 -8.00
CA VAL A 108 15.11 -12.57 -6.71
C VAL A 108 14.58 -13.32 -5.48
N SER A 109 13.70 -14.31 -5.67
CA SER A 109 13.17 -15.12 -4.56
C SER A 109 13.96 -16.40 -4.35
N ASP A 110 14.65 -16.87 -5.40
CA ASP A 110 15.55 -18.03 -5.35
C ASP A 110 16.97 -17.68 -4.86
N ALA A 111 17.24 -16.39 -4.61
CA ALA A 111 18.48 -15.86 -4.06
C ALA A 111 18.39 -15.60 -2.54
#